data_AF-A0AAN8XE96-F1
#
_entry.id   AF-A0AAN8XE96-F1
#
_cell.length_a   1.000
_cell.length_b   1.000
_cell.length_c   1.000
_cell.angle_alpha   90.00
_cell.angle_beta   90.00
_cell.angle_gamma   90.00
#
_symmetry.space_group_name_H-M   'P 1'
#
loop_
_entity.id
_entity.type
_entity.pdbx_description
1 polymer ?
#
loop_
_entity_poly.entity_id
_entity_poly.type
_entity_poly.pdbx_seq_one_letter_code
_entity_poly.pdbx_strand_id
1 'polypeptide(L)'
;MLGRPNGKTLELKTTRTALYDSEISVEAIVELSVYDLLGGCGVSTIDISTRIVGGQDATIAEYPWMVLVYMQMSSGNPILCGGSLIKAKWVLTAGHCIHNIQYTQLAVFLGDHDISSNAEVPTNVAIVTNAIIHPDYNSNTVSASFSLRVLELPWEE
;
A
#
# COMPACT_ATOMS: atom_id res chain seq x y z
N MET A 1 19.22 31.93 25.98
CA MET A 1 18.01 31.34 26.59
C MET A 1 16.95 31.22 25.50
N LEU A 2 16.51 30.00 25.23
CA LEU A 2 15.54 29.65 24.18
C LEU A 2 14.13 30.03 24.63
N GLY A 3 13.40 30.80 23.82
CA GLY A 3 11.96 31.03 23.98
C GLY A 3 11.20 30.39 22.83
N ARG A 4 10.38 29.37 23.13
CA ARG A 4 9.42 28.76 22.19
C ARG A 4 8.21 29.68 22.01
N PRO A 5 7.70 29.91 20.79
CA PRO A 5 6.33 30.39 20.59
C PRO A 5 5.40 29.24 20.17
N ASN A 6 4.48 28.93 21.09
CA ASN A 6 3.12 28.41 20.99
C ASN A 6 2.58 27.97 19.60
N GLY A 7 2.31 26.66 19.49
CA GLY A 7 1.54 26.07 18.39
C GLY A 7 0.06 26.46 18.44
N LYS A 8 -0.46 26.85 17.28
CA LYS A 8 -1.91 26.95 17.03
C LYS A 8 -2.40 25.59 16.56
N THR A 9 -3.31 24.99 17.32
CA THR A 9 -4.04 23.78 16.93
C THR A 9 -5.04 24.15 15.82
N LEU A 10 -4.96 23.47 14.68
CA LEU A 10 -5.97 23.54 13.61
C LEU A 10 -7.13 22.59 14.00
N GLU A 11 -8.31 23.15 14.27
CA GLU A 11 -9.52 22.35 14.46
C GLU A 11 -10.02 21.81 13.11
N LEU A 12 -10.01 20.49 12.94
CA LEU A 12 -10.74 19.83 11.87
C LEU A 12 -12.19 19.63 12.31
N LYS A 13 -13.11 20.39 11.72
CA LYS A 13 -14.55 20.19 11.86
C LYS A 13 -14.98 18.98 11.02
N THR A 14 -15.14 17.82 11.66
CA THR A 14 -15.78 16.65 11.05
C THR A 14 -17.28 16.69 11.29
N THR A 15 -18.06 16.89 10.22
CA THR A 15 -19.52 16.76 10.24
C THR A 15 -19.88 15.27 10.29
N ARG A 16 -20.37 14.81 11.44
CA ARG A 16 -20.82 13.43 11.66
C ARG A 16 -22.34 13.37 11.51
N THR A 17 -22.81 12.82 10.40
CA THR A 17 -24.22 12.38 10.22
C THR A 17 -24.22 11.43 9.03
N ALA A 18 -24.70 10.20 9.03
CA ALA A 18 -25.28 9.32 10.03
C ALA A 18 -25.27 7.94 9.37
N LEU A 19 -24.78 6.90 10.04
CA LEU A 19 -25.31 5.54 9.86
C LEU A 19 -25.27 4.87 11.23
N TYR A 20 -26.39 5.06 11.94
CA TYR A 20 -27.11 4.03 12.67
C TYR A 20 -26.27 2.88 13.26
N ASP A 21 -26.00 2.94 14.56
CA ASP A 21 -26.25 1.76 15.38
C ASP A 21 -26.60 2.17 16.81
N SER A 22 -27.60 1.51 17.37
CA SER A 22 -27.99 1.60 18.77
C SER A 22 -26.92 0.96 19.64
N GLU A 23 -26.36 1.76 20.54
CA GLU A 23 -25.59 1.33 21.72
C GLU A 23 -24.30 0.54 21.47
N ILE A 24 -23.34 1.15 20.76
CA ILE A 24 -21.92 0.81 20.97
C ILE A 24 -21.42 1.64 22.16
N SER A 25 -21.06 0.95 23.26
CA SER A 25 -20.52 1.58 24.45
C SER A 25 -19.26 2.38 24.11
N VAL A 26 -19.17 3.59 24.63
CA VAL A 26 -18.07 4.55 24.36
C VAL A 26 -16.71 3.99 24.78
N GLU A 27 -16.70 2.96 25.63
CA GLU A 27 -15.52 2.23 26.08
C GLU A 27 -14.94 1.31 24.99
N ALA A 28 -15.77 0.76 24.09
CA ALA A 28 -15.31 -0.11 23.00
C ALA A 28 -14.61 0.65 21.86
N ILE A 29 -14.86 1.95 21.73
CA ILE A 29 -14.26 2.81 20.69
C ILE A 29 -12.83 3.24 21.10
N VAL A 30 -12.48 3.13 22.38
CA VAL A 30 -11.17 3.55 22.92
C VAL A 30 -10.16 2.38 22.95
N GLU A 31 -10.59 1.14 22.67
CA GLU A 31 -9.69 -0.02 22.48
C GLU A 31 -9.33 -0.31 21.00
N LEU A 32 -9.82 0.47 20.03
CA LEU A 32 -9.15 0.57 18.72
C LEU A 32 -7.87 1.37 18.95
N SER A 33 -6.87 0.63 19.39
CA SER A 33 -5.73 1.15 20.09
C SER A 33 -4.99 2.17 19.22
N VAL A 34 -4.46 3.17 19.91
CA VAL A 34 -3.49 4.14 19.40
C VAL A 34 -2.36 3.49 18.58
N TYR A 35 -2.11 2.16 18.69
CA TYR A 35 -1.12 1.43 17.90
C TYR A 35 -1.45 1.32 16.40
N ASP A 36 -2.72 1.36 15.98
CA ASP A 36 -3.08 1.35 14.54
C ASP A 36 -2.77 2.70 13.87
N LEU A 37 -2.68 3.77 14.65
CA LEU A 37 -2.28 5.11 14.20
C LEU A 37 -0.78 5.38 14.39
N LEU A 38 -0.03 4.46 15.03
CA LEU A 38 1.39 4.61 15.34
C LEU A 38 2.27 3.74 14.43
N GLY A 39 2.25 3.98 13.12
CA GLY A 39 3.35 3.60 12.22
C GLY A 39 3.80 2.12 12.26
N GLY A 40 2.91 1.19 12.58
CA GLY A 40 3.18 -0.24 12.57
C GLY A 40 3.16 -0.82 11.15
N CYS A 41 3.88 -1.92 10.93
CA CYS A 41 3.83 -2.68 9.68
C CYS A 41 3.08 -4.00 9.89
N GLY A 42 2.37 -4.49 8.87
CA GLY A 42 1.74 -5.83 8.89
C GLY A 42 0.45 -5.95 9.70
N VAL A 43 -0.22 -4.83 10.01
CA VAL A 43 -1.52 -4.82 10.70
C VAL A 43 -2.67 -4.89 9.69
N SER A 44 -3.36 -6.02 9.65
CA SER A 44 -4.61 -6.20 8.90
C SER A 44 -5.77 -5.61 9.70
N THR A 45 -6.78 -5.07 9.02
CA THR A 45 -8.01 -4.57 9.68
C THR A 45 -8.94 -5.69 10.15
N ILE A 46 -8.62 -6.95 9.82
CA ILE A 46 -9.36 -8.16 10.21
C ILE A 46 -8.39 -9.24 10.73
N ASP A 47 -8.82 -10.04 11.71
CA ASP A 47 -8.09 -11.17 12.26
C ASP A 47 -7.95 -12.34 11.24
N ILE A 48 -6.72 -12.68 10.88
CA ILE A 48 -6.38 -13.58 9.79
C ILE A 48 -6.22 -15.01 10.34
N SER A 49 -7.30 -15.81 10.34
CA SER A 49 -7.25 -17.17 10.93
C SER A 49 -7.19 -18.33 9.94
N THR A 50 -7.17 -18.11 8.62
CA THR A 50 -7.22 -19.23 7.65
C THR A 50 -6.33 -19.07 6.42
N ARG A 51 -5.94 -20.22 5.85
CA ARG A 51 -5.07 -20.34 4.66
C ARG A 51 -5.93 -20.25 3.40
N ILE A 52 -5.53 -19.42 2.43
CA ILE A 52 -6.25 -19.22 1.18
C ILE A 52 -6.16 -20.46 0.27
N VAL A 53 -7.26 -21.21 0.14
CA VAL A 53 -7.53 -22.13 -1.00
C VAL A 53 -8.98 -21.86 -1.41
N GLY A 54 -9.20 -21.28 -2.60
CA GLY A 54 -10.52 -20.76 -2.99
C GLY A 54 -10.89 -19.50 -2.20
N GLY A 55 -10.02 -18.49 -2.24
CA GLY A 55 -10.18 -17.23 -1.50
C GLY A 55 -11.48 -16.50 -1.81
N GLN A 56 -11.77 -15.52 -0.96
CA GLN A 56 -12.89 -14.58 -1.10
C GLN A 56 -12.35 -13.18 -1.36
N ASP A 57 -13.21 -12.30 -1.87
CA ASP A 57 -12.86 -10.89 -2.04
C ASP A 57 -12.46 -10.29 -0.68
N ALA A 58 -11.34 -9.58 -0.66
CA ALA A 58 -10.90 -8.83 0.51
C ALA A 58 -11.89 -7.69 0.76
N THR A 59 -12.06 -7.29 2.02
CA THR A 59 -12.76 -6.04 2.33
C THR A 59 -11.86 -4.83 2.04
N ILE A 60 -12.46 -3.65 1.91
CA ILE A 60 -11.72 -2.39 1.73
C ILE A 60 -10.68 -2.25 2.85
N ALA A 61 -9.43 -2.04 2.46
CA ALA A 61 -8.28 -1.88 3.35
C ALA A 61 -7.95 -3.09 4.25
N GLU A 62 -8.42 -4.30 3.95
CA GLU A 62 -8.05 -5.52 4.70
C GLU A 62 -6.53 -5.78 4.71
N TYR A 63 -5.89 -5.52 3.57
CA TYR A 63 -4.44 -5.65 3.41
C TYR A 63 -3.85 -4.30 2.96
N PRO A 64 -3.63 -3.33 3.88
CA PRO A 64 -3.23 -1.97 3.54
C PRO A 64 -1.89 -1.87 2.79
N TRP A 65 -1.05 -2.88 2.93
CA TRP A 65 0.24 -2.97 2.23
C TRP A 65 0.12 -3.49 0.80
N MET A 66 -1.04 -3.95 0.34
CA MET A 66 -1.19 -4.44 -1.02
C MET A 66 -1.02 -3.31 -2.03
N VAL A 67 -0.19 -3.58 -3.04
CA VAL A 67 0.12 -2.64 -4.11
C VAL A 67 -0.08 -3.31 -5.45
N LEU A 68 -0.75 -2.61 -6.36
CA LEU A 68 -0.74 -2.96 -7.79
C LEU A 68 0.47 -2.31 -8.45
N VAL A 69 1.31 -3.14 -9.07
CA VAL A 69 2.43 -2.72 -9.91
C VAL A 69 1.97 -2.77 -11.36
N TYR A 70 1.80 -1.60 -11.96
CA TYR A 70 1.34 -1.42 -13.33
C TYR A 70 2.53 -1.15 -14.26
N MET A 71 2.64 -1.92 -15.34
CA MET A 71 3.71 -1.82 -16.32
C MET A 71 3.16 -1.46 -17.70
N GLN A 72 3.53 -0.28 -18.19
CA GLN A 72 3.15 0.16 -19.53
C GLN A 72 4.05 -0.49 -20.59
N MET A 73 3.48 -1.40 -21.37
CA MET A 73 4.17 -2.06 -22.48
C MET A 73 4.03 -1.27 -23.78
N SER A 74 5.05 -1.38 -24.65
CA SER A 74 5.00 -0.85 -26.02
C SER A 74 4.00 -1.60 -26.92
N SER A 75 3.65 -2.84 -26.57
CA SER A 75 2.63 -3.66 -27.23
C SER A 75 1.18 -3.18 -27.00
N GLY A 76 0.98 -2.16 -26.15
CA GLY A 76 -0.32 -1.54 -25.89
C GLY A 76 -1.04 -2.09 -24.65
N ASN A 77 -0.94 -3.40 -24.38
CA ASN A 77 -1.56 -4.00 -23.19
C ASN A 77 -0.63 -3.92 -21.98
N PRO A 78 -1.08 -3.39 -20.83
CA PRO A 78 -0.26 -3.36 -19.64
C PRO A 78 -0.08 -4.75 -19.02
N ILE A 79 1.01 -4.93 -18.29
CA ILE A 79 1.20 -6.08 -17.41
C ILE A 79 0.92 -5.64 -15.98
N LEU A 80 0.21 -6.46 -15.23
CA LEU A 80 -0.12 -6.22 -13.83
C LEU A 80 0.62 -7.24 -12.94
N CYS A 81 1.25 -6.73 -11.88
CA CYS A 81 1.86 -7.54 -10.84
C CYS A 81 1.45 -7.05 -9.45
N GLY A 82 1.64 -7.89 -8.44
CA GLY A 82 1.52 -7.48 -7.04
C GLY A 82 2.81 -6.87 -6.50
N GLY A 83 2.65 -6.11 -5.42
CA GLY A 83 3.73 -5.63 -4.57
C GLY A 83 3.27 -5.44 -3.13
N SER A 84 4.22 -5.13 -2.25
CA SER A 84 3.95 -4.84 -0.84
C SER A 84 4.62 -3.53 -0.43
N LEU A 85 3.87 -2.62 0.17
CA LEU A 85 4.42 -1.42 0.79
C LEU A 85 5.21 -1.80 2.05
N ILE A 86 6.54 -1.68 1.99
CA ILE A 86 7.44 -2.05 3.09
C ILE A 86 7.95 -0.85 3.89
N LYS A 87 7.82 0.35 3.32
CA LYS A 87 8.06 1.66 3.93
C LYS A 87 7.24 2.71 3.17
N ALA A 88 7.08 3.90 3.74
CA ALA A 88 6.33 5.01 3.16
C ALA A 88 6.63 5.29 1.66
N LYS A 89 7.86 5.02 1.21
CA LYS A 89 8.29 5.25 -0.18
C LYS A 89 8.79 4.01 -0.90
N TRP A 90 8.75 2.83 -0.28
CA TRP A 90 9.37 1.63 -0.84
C TRP A 90 8.34 0.52 -1.02
N VAL A 91 8.23 0.04 -2.25
CA VAL A 91 7.40 -1.12 -2.61
C VAL A 91 8.31 -2.28 -2.96
N LEU A 92 8.10 -3.42 -2.30
CA LEU A 92 8.73 -4.69 -2.64
C LEU A 92 7.90 -5.41 -3.70
N THR A 93 8.51 -5.87 -4.78
CA THR A 93 7.86 -6.69 -5.81
C THR A 93 8.81 -7.79 -6.30
N ALA A 94 8.31 -8.68 -7.15
CA ALA A 94 9.13 -9.71 -7.77
C ALA A 94 9.96 -9.12 -8.92
N GLY A 95 11.23 -9.50 -8.97
CA GLY A 95 12.19 -9.08 -9.99
C GLY A 95 11.85 -9.57 -11.38
N HIS A 96 11.14 -10.69 -11.51
CA HIS A 96 10.63 -11.15 -12.81
C HIS A 96 9.50 -10.26 -13.34
N CYS A 97 8.73 -9.58 -12.46
CA CYS A 97 7.68 -8.66 -12.90
C CYS A 97 8.28 -7.51 -13.71
N ILE A 98 9.32 -6.88 -13.17
CA ILE A 98 9.92 -5.68 -13.78
C ILE A 98 11.26 -5.97 -14.48
N HIS A 99 11.48 -7.22 -14.90
CA HIS A 99 12.70 -7.58 -15.64
C HIS A 99 12.71 -6.92 -17.02
N ASN A 100 13.79 -6.21 -17.36
CA ASN A 100 13.93 -5.44 -18.61
C ASN A 100 12.85 -4.37 -18.82
N ILE A 101 12.20 -3.92 -17.74
CA ILE A 101 11.27 -2.79 -17.76
C ILE A 101 11.99 -1.57 -17.19
N GLN A 102 11.92 -0.44 -17.90
CA GLN A 102 12.45 0.81 -17.41
C GLN A 102 11.55 1.33 -16.29
N TYR A 103 12.11 1.90 -15.22
CA TYR A 103 11.33 2.44 -14.11
C TYR A 103 10.32 3.51 -14.54
N THR A 104 10.60 4.24 -15.62
CA THR A 104 9.69 5.23 -16.23
C THR A 104 8.42 4.64 -16.83
N GLN A 105 8.38 3.32 -17.03
CA GLN A 105 7.21 2.58 -17.51
C GLN A 105 6.38 2.00 -16.34
N LEU A 106 6.78 2.26 -15.10
CA LEU A 106 6.16 1.72 -13.91
C LEU A 106 5.29 2.78 -13.22
N ALA A 107 4.08 2.38 -12.88
CA ALA A 107 3.23 3.08 -11.92
C ALA A 107 2.85 2.11 -10.80
N VAL A 108 2.69 2.62 -9.59
CA VAL A 108 2.14 1.85 -8.47
C VAL A 108 0.84 2.47 -8.01
N PHE A 109 -0.11 1.62 -7.65
CA PHE A 109 -1.40 2.02 -7.09
C PHE A 109 -1.48 1.48 -5.67
N LEU A 110 -1.71 2.36 -4.70
CA LEU A 110 -1.83 2.05 -3.29
C LEU A 110 -3.25 2.35 -2.81
N GLY A 111 -3.79 1.48 -1.97
CA GLY A 111 -5.13 1.64 -1.40
C GLY A 111 -6.28 1.30 -2.35
N ASP A 112 -5.96 0.74 -3.52
CA ASP A 112 -6.93 0.29 -4.51
C ASP A 112 -7.53 -1.07 -4.11
N HIS A 113 -8.85 -1.23 -4.23
CA HIS A 113 -9.55 -2.47 -3.90
C HIS A 113 -10.16 -3.14 -5.14
N ASP A 114 -10.81 -2.36 -6.02
CA ASP A 114 -11.43 -2.82 -7.26
C ASP A 114 -10.83 -2.12 -8.48
N ILE A 115 -9.87 -2.81 -9.11
CA ILE A 115 -9.18 -2.35 -10.31
C ILE A 115 -10.08 -2.23 -11.56
N SER A 116 -11.32 -2.72 -11.49
CA SER A 116 -12.31 -2.59 -12.57
C SER A 116 -13.12 -1.29 -12.48
N SER A 117 -13.02 -0.59 -11.35
CA SER A 117 -13.74 0.63 -11.04
C SER A 117 -12.79 1.81 -10.87
N ASN A 118 -13.17 2.97 -11.43
CA ASN A 118 -12.47 4.24 -11.19
C ASN A 118 -13.14 5.07 -10.08
N ALA A 119 -14.14 4.52 -9.39
CA ALA A 119 -14.94 5.24 -8.41
C ALA A 119 -14.36 5.19 -6.98
N GLU A 120 -13.32 4.38 -6.76
CA GLU A 120 -12.71 4.23 -5.44
C GLU A 120 -11.73 5.36 -5.13
N VAL A 121 -11.90 5.98 -3.96
CA VAL A 121 -11.00 6.99 -3.40
C VAL A 121 -10.69 6.55 -1.96
N PRO A 122 -9.42 6.52 -1.51
CA PRO A 122 -8.23 7.10 -2.15
C PRO A 122 -7.26 6.06 -2.74
N THR A 123 -7.26 5.90 -4.07
CA THR A 123 -6.14 5.29 -4.78
C THR A 123 -5.03 6.33 -4.94
N ASN A 124 -3.90 6.12 -4.25
CA ASN A 124 -2.69 6.91 -4.48
C ASN A 124 -1.91 6.28 -5.64
N VAL A 125 -1.68 7.05 -6.71
CA VAL A 125 -0.87 6.63 -7.84
C VAL A 125 0.49 7.31 -7.78
N ALA A 126 1.57 6.53 -7.84
CA ALA A 126 2.94 7.04 -7.91
C ALA A 126 3.67 6.52 -9.14
N ILE A 127 4.40 7.43 -9.79
CA ILE A 127 5.39 7.07 -10.80
C ILE A 127 6.69 6.72 -10.10
N VAL A 128 7.24 5.54 -10.42
CA VAL A 128 8.46 5.04 -9.80
C VAL A 128 9.65 5.92 -10.20
N THR A 129 10.48 6.31 -9.23
CA THR A 129 11.68 7.13 -9.47
C THR A 129 12.96 6.31 -9.54
N ASN A 130 12.95 5.11 -8.98
CA ASN A 130 14.09 4.20 -8.99
C ASN A 130 13.64 2.74 -8.78
N ALA A 131 14.40 1.80 -9.33
CA ALA A 131 14.16 0.37 -9.16
C ALA A 131 15.47 -0.34 -8.78
N ILE A 132 15.58 -0.76 -7.52
CA ILE A 132 16.76 -1.43 -6.98
C ILE A 132 16.62 -2.94 -7.18
N ILE A 133 17.62 -3.52 -7.81
CA ILE A 133 17.66 -4.94 -8.15
C ILE A 133 18.56 -5.66 -7.16
N HIS A 134 18.11 -6.83 -6.66
CA HIS A 134 18.98 -7.68 -5.88
C HIS A 134 20.25 -8.03 -6.69
N PRO A 135 21.47 -7.86 -6.15
CA PRO A 135 22.71 -8.07 -6.90
C PRO A 135 22.81 -9.47 -7.55
N ASP A 136 22.28 -10.49 -6.87
CA ASP A 136 22.29 -11.88 -7.34
C ASP A 136 21.07 -12.26 -8.20
N TYR A 137 20.26 -11.28 -8.63
CA TYR A 137 19.12 -11.56 -9.51
C TYR A 137 19.59 -12.14 -10.85
N ASN A 138 19.09 -13.34 -11.17
CA ASN A 138 19.37 -14.03 -12.43
C ASN A 138 18.06 -14.47 -13.09
N SER A 139 17.77 -13.91 -14.27
CA SER A 139 16.54 -14.19 -15.04
C SER A 139 16.47 -15.61 -15.61
N ASN A 140 17.60 -16.33 -15.65
CA ASN A 140 17.68 -17.70 -16.15
C ASN A 140 17.44 -18.75 -15.05
N THR A 141 17.31 -18.32 -13.78
CA THR A 141 17.06 -19.19 -12.65
C THR A 141 15.74 -18.81 -12.00
N VAL A 142 14.82 -19.77 -11.90
CA VAL A 142 13.52 -19.58 -11.22
C VAL A 142 13.67 -19.60 -9.68
N SER A 143 14.89 -19.42 -9.16
CA SER A 143 15.14 -19.48 -7.72
C SER A 143 14.49 -18.29 -7.01
N ALA A 144 13.50 -18.58 -6.17
CA ALA A 144 12.76 -17.59 -5.39
C ALA A 144 13.65 -16.76 -4.43
N SER A 145 14.87 -17.21 -4.16
CA SER A 145 15.74 -16.61 -3.14
C SER A 145 16.33 -15.24 -3.50
N PHE A 146 16.33 -14.83 -4.78
CA PHE A 146 16.97 -13.59 -5.26
C PHE A 146 16.10 -12.80 -6.23
N SER A 147 14.81 -13.10 -6.27
CA SER A 147 13.87 -12.56 -7.23
C SER A 147 13.11 -11.35 -6.70
N LEU A 148 13.70 -10.51 -5.84
CA LEU A 148 13.02 -9.34 -5.28
C LEU A 148 13.61 -8.03 -5.81
N ARG A 149 12.75 -7.03 -5.94
CA ARG A 149 13.12 -5.66 -6.32
C ARG A 149 12.37 -4.65 -5.49
N VAL A 150 13.02 -3.53 -5.22
CA VAL A 150 12.45 -2.40 -4.49
C VAL A 150 12.20 -1.25 -5.46
N LEU A 151 10.97 -0.74 -5.47
CA LEU A 151 10.58 0.45 -6.20
C LEU A 151 10.56 1.64 -5.23
N GLU A 152 11.23 2.72 -5.59
CA GLU A 152 11.19 3.97 -4.85
C GLU A 152 10.12 4.91 -5.42
N LEU A 153 9.35 5.52 -4.52
CA LEU A 153 8.24 6.42 -4.84
C LEU A 153 8.65 7.90 -4.62
N PRO A 154 8.02 8.86 -5.31
CA PRO A 154 8.50 10.25 -5.40
C PRO A 154 8.16 11.12 -4.18
N TRP A 155 7.55 10.57 -3.14
CA TRP A 155 7.10 11.34 -1.98
C TRP A 155 8.28 11.98 -1.23
N GLU A 156 8.09 13.14 -0.59
CA GLU A 156 9.06 13.72 0.36
C GLU A 156 8.77 13.25 1.80
N GLU A 157 9.77 13.30 2.70
CA GLU A 157 9.57 12.92 4.12
C GLU A 157 9.08 14.10 4.95
#